data_AF-A0A1R3K6A4-F1
#
_entry.id   AF-A0A1R3K6A4-F1
#
_cell.length_a   1.000
_cell.length_b   1.000
_cell.length_c   1.000
_cell.angle_alpha   90.00
_cell.angle_beta   90.00
_cell.angle_gamma   90.00
#
_symmetry.space_group_name_H-M   'P 1'
#
loop_
_entity.id
_entity.type
_entity.pdbx_description
1 polymer ?
#
loop_
_entity_poly.entity_id
_entity_poly.type
_entity_poly.pdbx_seq_one_letter_code
_entity_poly.pdbx_strand_id
1 'polypeptide(L)'
;MATKVGATKNLNVWPPMNLQRNLGLNPSPPPKLFKPKPNTKTLRICRCSLDVERAVQVLEGQEGVPDPTSSDLIEGRWKLMFTTRPGTASPIQRTFVGVDNFSVFQEVYLRTNDPRVSNIVKFSELIGELKVEAAASIKDGKRILFQFDRAAFSFKFLPFKVPYPVPFRLLGDEAKGWLDTTYLSPSGNVRISRGNKGTTFVLQKETDPRQKLLAAISTGTAVREAIDEFIALSKSETKDESVLLEGQWQMVWSSQVETDSWLENAGNGLMGSQIVKNEQMKFVVNILPGVRFSMIGKFVKSGPNTYDVTMDDAALIVGPFGYPLEMETKINLQLLYNDDKIRISRGYNNILFVHLRTE
;
A
#
# COMPACT_ATOMS: atom_id res chain seq x y z
N MET A 1 -16.00 -43.28 60.02
CA MET A 1 -15.46 -43.34 58.64
C MET A 1 -15.78 -41.99 57.99
N ALA A 2 -14.84 -41.04 57.89
CA ALA A 2 -13.90 -40.88 56.76
C ALA A 2 -14.68 -40.63 55.44
N THR A 3 -14.56 -39.54 54.65
CA THR A 3 -13.67 -38.36 54.58
C THR A 3 -14.28 -37.35 53.57
N LYS A 4 -14.00 -36.04 53.74
CA LYS A 4 -13.88 -34.88 52.80
C LYS A 4 -14.34 -35.05 51.32
N VAL A 5 -14.91 -34.07 50.58
CA VAL A 5 -14.46 -32.69 50.17
C VAL A 5 -15.68 -32.00 49.49
N GLY A 6 -16.13 -30.78 49.84
CA GLY A 6 -15.77 -29.46 49.26
C GLY A 6 -16.58 -29.11 47.98
N ALA A 7 -17.64 -28.28 48.02
CA ALA A 7 -17.68 -26.80 47.90
C ALA A 7 -16.97 -26.27 46.63
N THR A 8 -17.56 -25.48 45.70
CA THR A 8 -18.31 -24.23 45.88
C THR A 8 -19.10 -23.82 44.61
N LYS A 9 -20.30 -23.25 44.80
CA LYS A 9 -20.88 -22.22 43.92
C LYS A 9 -20.17 -20.89 44.20
N ASN A 10 -19.95 -20.03 43.19
CA ASN A 10 -20.15 -18.58 43.31
C ASN A 10 -19.96 -17.83 41.97
N LEU A 11 -21.02 -17.13 41.55
CA LEU A 11 -20.93 -15.87 40.81
C LEU A 11 -20.10 -14.86 41.62
N ASN A 12 -19.29 -14.04 40.95
CA ASN A 12 -18.86 -12.69 41.35
C ASN A 12 -18.28 -12.02 40.10
N VAL A 13 -18.97 -11.08 39.44
CA VAL A 13 -19.01 -9.64 39.77
C VAL A 13 -17.60 -9.07 39.93
N TRP A 14 -17.11 -8.40 38.87
CA TRP A 14 -15.88 -7.62 38.91
C TRP A 14 -16.11 -6.33 39.73
N PRO A 15 -15.18 -5.95 40.62
CA PRO A 15 -15.31 -4.74 41.43
C PRO A 15 -14.85 -3.49 40.66
N PRO A 16 -15.38 -2.29 41.00
CA PRO A 16 -14.89 -1.03 40.48
C PRO A 16 -13.65 -0.59 41.28
N MET A 17 -12.57 -0.18 40.62
CA MET A 17 -11.40 0.38 41.33
C MET A 17 -11.34 1.89 41.11
N ASN A 18 -11.80 2.61 42.12
CA ASN A 18 -11.75 4.06 42.26
C ASN A 18 -10.42 4.53 42.84
N LEU A 19 -10.09 5.76 42.41
CA LEU A 19 -9.16 6.75 42.93
C LEU A 19 -8.94 6.79 44.47
N GLN A 20 -7.68 7.09 44.81
CA GLN A 20 -7.15 7.82 45.99
C GLN A 20 -6.87 7.08 47.33
N ARG A 21 -5.70 7.46 47.90
CA ARG A 21 -5.06 7.18 49.20
C ARG A 21 -4.13 5.94 49.20
N ASN A 22 -2.88 6.00 49.68
CA ASN A 22 -2.40 6.65 50.90
C ASN A 22 -0.95 7.17 50.81
N LEU A 23 -0.74 8.26 51.53
CA LEU A 23 0.52 8.87 51.93
C LEU A 23 1.36 7.91 52.78
N GLY A 24 2.67 7.90 52.55
CA GLY A 24 3.68 7.31 53.45
C GLY A 24 4.77 8.34 53.73
N LEU A 25 4.63 9.08 54.83
CA LEU A 25 5.68 9.91 55.43
C LEU A 25 6.30 9.15 56.61
N ASN A 26 7.64 9.14 56.68
CA ASN A 26 8.38 9.33 57.94
C ASN A 26 9.82 9.82 57.66
N PRO A 27 10.43 10.59 58.57
CA PRO A 27 11.51 11.52 58.27
C PRO A 27 12.91 10.98 58.59
N SER A 28 13.95 11.53 57.96
CA SER A 28 15.37 11.34 58.32
C SER A 28 16.16 12.63 57.98
N PRO A 29 17.26 12.93 58.71
CA PRO A 29 17.71 14.30 59.02
C PRO A 29 18.47 14.98 57.86
N PRO A 30 18.57 16.34 57.83
CA PRO A 30 19.28 17.03 56.76
C PRO A 30 20.80 16.90 57.02
N PRO A 31 21.63 16.79 55.96
CA PRO A 31 22.53 17.93 55.78
C PRO A 31 23.05 18.22 54.35
N LYS A 32 23.49 19.49 54.23
CA LYS A 32 24.43 20.14 53.30
C LYS A 32 23.89 20.63 51.95
N LEU A 33 23.73 21.96 51.94
CA LEU A 33 23.56 22.86 50.80
C LEU A 33 24.64 22.63 49.74
N PHE A 34 24.31 21.90 48.67
CA PHE A 34 25.12 21.83 47.46
C PHE A 34 24.65 22.92 46.49
N LYS A 35 25.54 23.87 46.16
CA LYS A 35 25.31 24.84 45.09
C LYS A 35 25.21 24.10 43.74
N PRO A 36 24.22 24.39 42.88
CA PRO A 36 24.14 23.75 41.57
C PRO A 36 25.26 24.26 40.66
N LYS A 37 26.09 23.34 40.13
CA LYS A 37 26.87 23.59 38.92
C LYS A 37 25.90 23.68 37.72
N PRO A 38 26.13 24.58 36.75
CA PRO A 38 25.31 24.62 35.55
C PRO A 38 25.54 23.32 34.76
N ASN A 39 24.54 22.45 34.74
CA ASN A 39 24.60 21.22 33.97
C ASN A 39 24.04 21.54 32.58
N THR A 40 24.94 21.94 31.69
CA THR A 40 24.69 22.11 30.25
C THR A 40 24.38 20.74 29.65
N LYS A 41 23.12 20.29 29.78
CA LYS A 41 22.60 19.21 28.94
C LYS A 41 22.41 19.77 27.54
N THR A 42 23.48 19.72 26.74
CA THR A 42 23.42 19.84 25.30
C THR A 42 22.34 18.87 24.79
N LEU A 43 21.26 19.39 24.23
CA LEU A 43 20.30 18.61 23.47
C LEU A 43 21.08 17.85 22.39
N ARG A 44 21.25 16.53 22.55
CA ARG A 44 21.56 15.66 21.42
C ARG A 44 20.30 15.58 20.55
N ILE A 45 20.14 16.55 19.67
CA ILE A 45 19.28 16.37 18.50
C ILE A 45 19.91 15.22 17.72
N CYS A 46 19.20 14.09 17.61
CA CYS A 46 19.68 12.92 16.87
C CYS A 46 19.98 13.34 15.43
N ARG A 47 21.19 13.03 14.93
CA ARG A 47 21.67 13.36 13.57
C ARG A 47 20.65 12.99 12.47
N CYS A 48 19.95 11.86 12.65
CA CYS A 48 18.87 11.38 11.78
C CYS A 48 17.69 12.35 11.64
N SER A 49 17.28 13.05 12.71
CA SER A 49 16.19 14.05 12.65
C SER A 49 16.57 15.25 11.78
N LEU A 50 17.83 15.67 11.88
CA LEU A 50 18.34 16.81 11.11
C LEU A 50 18.43 16.48 9.61
N ASP A 51 18.79 15.25 9.26
CA ASP A 51 18.88 14.79 7.87
C ASP A 51 17.50 14.72 7.22
N VAL A 52 16.48 14.23 7.94
CA VAL A 52 15.09 14.18 7.43
C VAL A 52 14.51 15.59 7.28
N GLU A 53 14.76 16.50 8.22
CA GLU A 53 14.30 17.89 8.11
C GLU A 53 14.91 18.61 6.91
N ARG A 54 16.20 18.37 6.59
CA ARG A 54 16.83 18.88 5.37
C ARG A 54 16.20 18.28 4.11
N ALA A 55 15.95 16.97 4.09
CA ALA A 55 15.28 16.33 2.96
C ALA A 55 13.87 16.89 2.72
N VAL A 56 13.12 17.16 3.80
CA VAL A 56 11.81 17.84 3.74
C VAL A 56 11.95 19.22 3.10
N GLN A 57 12.92 20.03 3.51
CA GLN A 57 13.14 21.37 2.93
C GLN A 57 13.49 21.29 1.44
N VAL A 58 14.31 20.33 1.03
CA VAL A 58 14.66 20.11 -0.38
C VAL A 58 13.42 19.74 -1.19
N LEU A 59 12.60 18.80 -0.71
CA LEU A 59 11.39 18.37 -1.41
C LEU A 59 10.34 19.49 -1.49
N GLU A 60 10.12 20.25 -0.41
CA GLU A 60 9.21 21.40 -0.42
C GLU A 60 9.71 22.53 -1.35
N GLY A 61 11.01 22.58 -1.66
CA GLY A 61 11.60 23.49 -2.65
C GLY A 61 11.56 22.96 -4.09
N GLN A 62 11.18 21.71 -4.32
CA GLN A 62 10.99 21.13 -5.64
C GLN A 62 9.55 21.33 -6.13
N GLU A 63 9.35 21.20 -7.44
CA GLU A 63 8.02 21.24 -8.04
C GLU A 63 7.25 19.95 -7.69
N GLY A 64 6.26 20.07 -6.81
CA GLY A 64 5.27 19.04 -6.53
C GLY A 64 3.98 19.23 -7.34
N VAL A 65 2.98 18.42 -7.06
CA VAL A 65 1.64 18.57 -7.67
C VAL A 65 1.06 19.95 -7.32
N PRO A 66 0.67 20.79 -8.31
CA PRO A 66 -0.01 22.05 -8.04
C PRO A 66 -1.42 21.77 -7.51
N ASP A 67 -1.80 22.40 -6.41
CA ASP A 67 -3.08 22.15 -5.72
C ASP A 67 -3.26 20.66 -5.33
N PRO A 68 -2.47 20.16 -4.37
CA PRO A 68 -2.53 18.76 -3.97
C PRO A 68 -3.90 18.33 -3.43
N THR A 69 -4.68 19.21 -2.78
CA THR A 69 -6.00 18.83 -2.27
C THR A 69 -7.01 18.59 -3.39
N SER A 70 -6.82 19.22 -4.55
CA SER A 70 -7.65 19.01 -5.75
C SER A 70 -7.18 17.84 -6.63
N SER A 71 -6.02 17.22 -6.37
CA SER A 71 -5.51 16.07 -7.14
C SER A 71 -5.95 14.70 -6.61
N ASP A 72 -6.39 13.79 -7.48
CA ASP A 72 -6.73 12.40 -7.11
C ASP A 72 -5.56 11.65 -6.44
N LEU A 73 -4.34 12.09 -6.67
CA LEU A 73 -3.14 11.51 -6.07
C LEU A 73 -3.12 11.64 -4.54
N ILE A 74 -3.84 12.60 -3.95
CA ILE A 74 -3.90 12.78 -2.49
C ILE A 74 -4.71 11.68 -1.77
N GLU A 75 -5.67 11.06 -2.48
CA GLU A 75 -6.58 10.10 -1.87
C GLU A 75 -5.91 8.75 -1.62
N GLY A 76 -6.28 8.09 -0.53
CA GLY A 76 -5.80 6.75 -0.18
C GLY A 76 -5.17 6.68 1.20
N ARG A 77 -4.50 5.55 1.45
CA ARG A 77 -3.87 5.23 2.73
C ARG A 77 -2.38 5.58 2.70
N TRP A 78 -1.95 6.32 3.71
CA TRP A 78 -0.61 6.87 3.82
C TRP A 78 0.06 6.37 5.08
N LYS A 79 1.18 5.68 4.96
CA LYS A 79 2.01 5.24 6.09
C LYS A 79 2.89 6.39 6.58
N LEU A 80 2.89 6.62 7.90
CA LEU A 80 3.76 7.61 8.53
C LEU A 80 5.21 7.10 8.54
N MET A 81 6.09 7.82 7.85
CA MET A 81 7.53 7.53 7.79
C MET A 81 8.30 8.37 8.81
N PHE A 82 7.88 9.61 9.05
CA PHE A 82 8.51 10.49 10.01
C PHE A 82 7.53 11.54 10.57
N THR A 83 7.73 11.92 11.83
CA THR A 83 7.04 13.06 12.44
C THR A 83 7.94 13.83 13.41
N THR A 84 7.83 15.16 13.42
CA THR A 84 8.55 16.02 14.39
C THR A 84 7.98 15.94 15.80
N ARG A 85 6.81 15.33 15.98
CA ARG A 85 6.20 15.08 17.29
C ARG A 85 5.73 13.64 17.39
N PRO A 86 6.63 12.69 17.71
CA PRO A 86 6.23 11.31 17.94
C PRO A 86 5.12 11.22 18.98
N GLY A 87 5.20 12.02 20.05
CA GLY A 87 4.21 12.17 21.13
C GLY A 87 2.76 12.51 20.73
N THR A 88 2.54 13.06 19.53
CA THR A 88 1.20 13.46 19.03
C THR A 88 0.65 12.50 17.97
N ALA A 89 1.42 11.48 17.56
CA ALA A 89 0.96 10.49 16.60
C ALA A 89 -0.13 9.58 17.19
N SER A 90 -0.21 9.43 18.53
CA SER A 90 -1.37 8.93 19.27
C SER A 90 -1.18 9.04 20.80
N PRO A 91 -2.17 9.51 21.57
CA PRO A 91 -2.17 9.45 23.05
C PRO A 91 -1.94 8.05 23.65
N ILE A 92 -2.14 6.98 22.88
CA ILE A 92 -1.96 5.59 23.31
C ILE A 92 -0.50 5.17 23.48
N GLN A 93 0.46 6.01 23.06
CA GLN A 93 1.88 5.81 23.34
C GLN A 93 2.22 5.62 24.84
N ARG A 94 1.28 5.94 25.75
CA ARG A 94 1.46 5.79 27.19
C ARG A 94 0.59 4.73 27.86
N THR A 95 -0.36 4.09 27.19
CA THR A 95 -1.45 3.38 27.92
C THR A 95 -1.64 1.91 27.57
N PHE A 96 -1.13 1.35 26.47
CA PHE A 96 -1.36 -0.07 26.17
C PHE A 96 -0.13 -0.80 25.59
N VAL A 97 0.37 -1.73 26.43
CA VAL A 97 1.01 -3.05 26.18
C VAL A 97 2.27 -3.12 25.31
N GLY A 98 3.30 -3.80 25.80
CA GLY A 98 4.61 -4.00 25.18
C GLY A 98 4.61 -4.72 23.82
N VAL A 99 4.15 -4.02 22.79
CA VAL A 99 4.27 -4.40 21.38
C VAL A 99 5.43 -3.61 20.79
N ASP A 100 6.50 -4.30 20.40
CA ASP A 100 7.77 -3.68 20.02
C ASP A 100 7.73 -2.93 18.67
N ASN A 101 6.63 -3.04 17.91
CA ASN A 101 6.49 -2.38 16.62
C ASN A 101 5.02 -2.08 16.29
N PHE A 102 4.67 -0.81 16.06
CA PHE A 102 3.36 -0.38 15.57
C PHE A 102 3.53 0.43 14.29
N SER A 103 2.52 0.41 13.42
CA SER A 103 2.49 1.25 12.22
C SER A 103 1.40 2.31 12.33
N VAL A 104 1.72 3.55 11.99
CA VAL A 104 0.76 4.65 11.95
C VAL A 104 0.42 4.94 10.49
N PHE A 105 -0.87 5.06 10.22
CA PHE A 105 -1.38 5.41 8.90
C PHE A 105 -2.33 6.60 8.98
N GLN A 106 -2.48 7.28 7.86
CA GLN A 106 -3.47 8.31 7.64
C GLN A 106 -4.21 8.01 6.34
N GLU A 107 -5.51 7.82 6.41
CA GLU A 107 -6.37 7.73 5.23
C GLU A 107 -6.93 9.13 4.92
N VAL A 108 -6.91 9.50 3.65
CA VAL A 108 -7.48 10.76 3.16
C VAL A 108 -8.40 10.44 2.00
N TYR A 109 -9.68 10.80 2.13
CA TYR A 109 -10.69 10.67 1.08
C TYR A 109 -11.54 11.94 1.11
N LEU A 110 -11.36 12.82 0.12
CA LEU A 110 -11.96 14.15 0.08
C LEU A 110 -13.08 14.26 -0.95
N ARG A 111 -13.16 13.31 -1.89
CA ARG A 111 -14.08 13.31 -3.06
C ARG A 111 -15.20 12.29 -2.90
N THR A 112 -15.69 12.10 -1.68
CA THR A 112 -16.79 11.18 -1.37
C THR A 112 -17.99 11.95 -0.81
N ASN A 113 -19.13 11.27 -0.67
CA ASN A 113 -20.31 11.87 -0.01
C ASN A 113 -20.11 12.10 1.51
N ASP A 114 -19.06 11.52 2.10
CA ASP A 114 -18.66 11.72 3.50
C ASP A 114 -17.12 11.89 3.54
N PRO A 115 -16.60 13.08 3.17
CA PRO A 115 -15.17 13.34 3.11
C PRO A 115 -14.52 13.17 4.49
N ARG A 116 -13.43 12.42 4.56
CA ARG A 116 -12.77 12.06 5.82
C ARG A 116 -11.25 12.07 5.77
N VAL A 117 -10.68 12.44 6.91
CA VAL A 117 -9.29 12.14 7.27
C VAL A 117 -9.33 11.20 8.47
N SER A 118 -8.70 10.03 8.35
CA SER A 118 -8.66 9.04 9.43
C SER A 118 -7.23 8.74 9.84
N ASN A 119 -6.93 8.83 11.13
CA ASN A 119 -5.66 8.39 11.69
C ASN A 119 -5.82 6.97 12.23
N ILE A 120 -4.93 6.07 11.84
CA ILE A 120 -4.97 4.65 12.20
C ILE A 120 -3.68 4.29 12.90
N VAL A 121 -3.78 3.69 14.08
CA VAL A 121 -2.67 3.05 14.77
C VAL A 121 -2.88 1.55 14.68
N LYS A 122 -2.07 0.89 13.84
CA LYS A 122 -2.08 -0.56 13.69
C LYS A 122 -1.13 -1.16 14.71
N PHE A 123 -1.68 -1.92 15.65
CA PHE A 123 -0.91 -2.57 16.71
C PHE A 123 -0.10 -3.74 16.14
N SER A 124 -0.75 -4.60 15.36
CA SER A 124 -0.14 -5.67 14.56
C SER A 124 -1.21 -6.32 13.67
N GLU A 125 -0.80 -7.20 12.76
CA GLU A 125 -1.73 -8.02 11.96
C GLU A 125 -2.60 -8.95 12.81
N LEU A 126 -2.12 -9.35 13.99
CA LEU A 126 -2.79 -10.32 14.86
C LEU A 126 -3.69 -9.66 15.91
N ILE A 127 -3.39 -8.43 16.31
CA ILE A 127 -4.13 -7.72 17.37
C ILE A 127 -5.24 -6.88 16.75
N GLY A 128 -4.91 -6.08 15.73
CA GLY A 128 -5.83 -5.13 15.11
C GLY A 128 -5.35 -3.69 15.18
N GLU A 129 -6.28 -2.74 15.25
CA GLU A 129 -6.00 -1.32 15.09
C GLU A 129 -6.97 -0.41 15.88
N LEU A 130 -6.51 0.80 16.19
CA LEU A 130 -7.38 1.94 16.52
C LEU A 130 -7.52 2.81 15.28
N LYS A 131 -8.77 3.10 14.89
CA LYS A 131 -9.08 4.11 13.88
C LYS A 131 -9.79 5.29 14.53
N VAL A 132 -9.27 6.49 14.28
CA VAL A 132 -9.87 7.78 14.68
C VAL A 132 -10.20 8.55 13.41
N GLU A 133 -11.47 8.86 13.19
CA GLU A 133 -11.97 9.46 11.97
C GLU A 133 -12.43 10.89 12.22
N ALA A 134 -12.18 11.74 11.24
CA ALA A 134 -12.60 13.13 11.23
C ALA A 134 -13.35 13.44 9.94
N ALA A 135 -14.51 14.08 10.05
CA ALA A 135 -15.15 14.73 8.92
C ALA A 135 -14.23 15.82 8.38
N ALA A 136 -14.04 15.88 7.07
CA ALA A 136 -13.06 16.73 6.42
C ALA A 136 -13.69 17.67 5.39
N SER A 137 -13.02 18.78 5.09
CA SER A 137 -13.36 19.67 3.99
C SER A 137 -12.10 20.34 3.44
N ILE A 138 -12.11 20.64 2.14
CA ILE A 138 -11.03 21.38 1.48
C ILE A 138 -11.28 22.87 1.73
N LYS A 139 -10.30 23.57 2.30
CA LYS A 139 -10.37 25.04 2.45
C LYS A 139 -9.77 25.74 1.24
N ASP A 140 -8.63 25.24 0.78
CA ASP A 140 -7.87 25.77 -0.34
C ASP A 140 -6.99 24.66 -0.92
N GLY A 141 -6.19 24.98 -1.93
CA GLY A 141 -5.41 24.00 -2.67
C GLY A 141 -4.36 23.22 -1.87
N LYS A 142 -4.11 23.61 -0.61
CA LYS A 142 -3.18 22.92 0.29
C LYS A 142 -3.84 22.46 1.58
N ARG A 143 -4.82 23.22 2.10
CA ARG A 143 -5.37 23.04 3.43
C ARG A 143 -6.62 22.18 3.46
N ILE A 144 -6.56 21.13 4.27
CA ILE A 144 -7.69 20.29 4.68
C ILE A 144 -8.08 20.70 6.11
N LEU A 145 -9.34 21.08 6.30
CA LEU A 145 -9.94 21.23 7.63
C LEU A 145 -10.55 19.91 8.05
N PHE A 146 -10.46 19.57 9.33
CA PHE A 146 -11.07 18.35 9.84
C PHE A 146 -11.61 18.53 11.26
N GLN A 147 -12.61 17.72 11.61
CA GLN A 147 -13.15 17.61 12.97
C GLN A 147 -13.35 16.14 13.33
N PHE A 148 -12.66 15.68 14.38
CA PHE A 148 -12.82 14.31 14.87
C PHE A 148 -14.24 14.08 15.39
N ASP A 149 -14.87 13.01 14.92
CA ASP A 149 -16.27 12.68 15.23
C ASP A 149 -16.47 11.21 15.59
N ARG A 150 -15.53 10.32 15.24
CA ARG A 150 -15.62 8.87 15.48
C ARG A 150 -14.28 8.29 15.87
N ALA A 151 -14.30 7.26 16.72
CA ALA A 151 -13.15 6.40 16.92
C ALA A 151 -13.58 5.02 17.40
N ALA A 152 -12.88 3.99 16.96
CA ALA A 152 -13.14 2.62 17.38
C ALA A 152 -11.87 1.76 17.30
N PHE A 153 -11.76 0.83 18.24
CA PHE A 153 -10.84 -0.29 18.13
C PHE A 153 -11.47 -1.38 17.28
N SER A 154 -10.70 -1.88 16.32
CA SER A 154 -11.01 -3.08 15.57
C SER A 154 -10.01 -4.16 15.99
N PHE A 155 -10.47 -5.13 16.77
CA PHE A 155 -9.64 -6.25 17.22
C PHE A 155 -9.88 -7.46 16.32
N LYS A 156 -8.80 -8.12 15.85
CA LYS A 156 -8.91 -9.26 14.94
C LYS A 156 -9.56 -10.50 15.58
N PHE A 157 -9.49 -10.59 16.90
CA PHE A 157 -10.09 -11.66 17.69
C PHE A 157 -11.56 -11.38 18.10
N LEU A 158 -12.14 -10.23 17.72
CA LEU A 158 -13.54 -9.91 17.98
C LEU A 158 -14.31 -9.71 16.66
N PRO A 159 -15.56 -10.18 16.57
CA PRO A 159 -16.40 -9.99 15.38
C PRO A 159 -17.03 -8.58 15.29
N PHE A 160 -16.80 -7.71 16.27
CA PHE A 160 -17.36 -6.36 16.34
C PHE A 160 -16.30 -5.33 16.72
N LYS A 161 -16.55 -4.06 16.36
CA LYS A 161 -15.71 -2.92 16.74
C LYS A 161 -16.07 -2.44 18.14
N VAL A 162 -15.05 -2.11 18.94
CA VAL A 162 -15.22 -1.54 20.27
C VAL A 162 -15.13 -0.02 20.16
N PRO A 163 -16.19 0.75 20.45
CA PRO A 163 -16.14 2.21 20.36
C PRO A 163 -15.10 2.78 21.32
N TYR A 164 -14.31 3.74 20.85
CA TYR A 164 -13.34 4.43 21.71
C TYR A 164 -14.10 5.39 22.64
N PRO A 165 -13.87 5.36 23.97
CA PRO A 165 -14.66 6.10 24.95
C PRO A 165 -14.28 7.59 25.01
N VAL A 166 -14.24 8.25 23.86
CA VAL A 166 -14.03 9.70 23.76
C VAL A 166 -15.32 10.36 23.26
N PRO A 167 -15.95 11.23 24.08
CA PRO A 167 -17.14 11.95 23.68
C PRO A 167 -16.75 13.15 22.81
N PHE A 168 -16.46 12.91 21.52
CA PHE A 168 -16.01 13.96 20.59
C PHE A 168 -16.92 15.20 20.55
N ARG A 169 -18.22 15.02 20.78
CA ARG A 169 -19.21 16.11 20.86
C ARG A 169 -18.95 17.10 22.01
N LEU A 170 -18.30 16.65 23.09
CA LEU A 170 -17.96 17.48 24.24
C LEU A 170 -16.63 18.21 24.10
N LEU A 171 -15.80 17.82 23.11
CA LEU A 171 -14.47 18.41 22.89
C LEU A 171 -14.53 19.75 22.15
N GLY A 172 -15.66 20.09 21.53
CA GLY A 172 -15.85 21.36 20.82
C GLY A 172 -14.72 21.64 19.83
N ASP A 173 -14.03 22.77 20.00
CA ASP A 173 -12.93 23.20 19.14
C ASP A 173 -11.64 22.37 19.29
N GLU A 174 -11.48 21.61 20.38
CA GLU A 174 -10.31 20.74 20.57
C GLU A 174 -10.31 19.55 19.60
N ALA A 175 -11.48 19.15 19.11
CA ALA A 175 -11.62 18.12 18.08
C ALA A 175 -11.33 18.64 16.67
N LYS A 176 -11.21 19.95 16.48
CA LYS A 176 -10.94 20.59 15.18
C LYS A 176 -9.45 20.72 14.92
N GLY A 177 -9.08 20.61 13.66
CA GLY A 177 -7.70 20.85 13.22
C GLY A 177 -7.61 21.11 11.73
N TRP A 178 -6.38 21.29 11.28
CA TRP A 178 -6.06 21.43 9.87
C TRP A 178 -4.76 20.70 9.52
N LEU A 179 -4.67 20.27 8.27
CA LEU A 179 -3.48 19.74 7.63
C LEU A 179 -3.20 20.56 6.36
N ASP A 180 -2.01 21.12 6.26
CA ASP A 180 -1.52 21.68 4.99
C ASP A 180 -0.68 20.63 4.30
N THR A 181 -1.04 20.26 3.08
CA THR A 181 -0.18 19.47 2.21
C THR A 181 0.80 20.41 1.53
N THR A 182 2.03 20.46 2.05
CA THR A 182 3.08 21.37 1.56
C THR A 182 3.86 20.78 0.40
N TYR A 183 3.87 19.46 0.27
CA TYR A 183 4.42 18.75 -0.88
C TYR A 183 3.64 17.46 -1.12
N LEU A 184 3.33 17.19 -2.39
CA LEU A 184 2.85 15.91 -2.89
C LEU A 184 3.71 15.59 -4.11
N SER A 185 4.37 14.45 -4.09
CA SER A 185 5.23 14.06 -5.20
C SER A 185 4.42 13.91 -6.49
N PRO A 186 5.00 14.21 -7.67
CA PRO A 186 4.29 14.06 -8.96
C PRO A 186 3.72 12.65 -9.20
N SER A 187 4.39 11.62 -8.68
CA SER A 187 3.92 10.23 -8.73
C SER A 187 2.88 9.87 -7.67
N GLY A 188 2.57 10.77 -6.74
CA GLY A 188 1.60 10.57 -5.67
C GLY A 188 2.03 9.54 -4.61
N ASN A 189 3.33 9.24 -4.49
CA ASN A 189 3.85 8.22 -3.57
C ASN A 189 4.42 8.77 -2.25
N VAL A 190 4.71 10.07 -2.19
CA VAL A 190 5.23 10.76 -0.99
C VAL A 190 4.44 12.04 -0.78
N ARG A 191 4.03 12.26 0.47
CA ARG A 191 3.34 13.47 0.91
C ARG A 191 4.00 14.04 2.14
N ILE A 192 4.17 15.35 2.16
CA ILE A 192 4.57 16.10 3.35
C ILE A 192 3.39 16.96 3.77
N SER A 193 3.01 16.84 5.04
CA SER A 193 1.93 17.63 5.62
C SER A 193 2.35 18.34 6.89
N ARG A 194 1.82 19.55 7.12
CA ARG A 194 1.97 20.32 8.36
C ARG A 194 0.65 20.36 9.10
N GLY A 195 0.65 19.97 10.37
CA GLY A 195 -0.54 20.03 11.23
C GLY A 195 -0.62 21.31 12.06
N ASN A 196 -1.83 21.64 12.50
CA ASN A 196 -2.16 22.82 13.32
C ASN A 196 -1.32 23.03 14.58
N LYS A 197 -0.70 21.97 15.12
CA LYS A 197 0.22 22.04 16.27
C LYS A 197 1.69 22.21 15.87
N GLY A 198 2.00 22.63 14.64
CA GLY A 198 3.37 22.75 14.12
C GLY A 198 4.05 21.39 13.92
N THR A 199 3.27 20.34 13.70
CA THR A 199 3.80 18.98 13.49
C THR A 199 4.04 18.75 12.00
N THR A 200 5.18 18.19 11.65
CA THR A 200 5.48 17.75 10.28
C THR A 200 5.20 16.27 10.18
N PHE A 201 4.58 15.84 9.10
CA PHE A 201 4.33 14.45 8.77
C PHE A 201 4.94 14.17 7.41
N VAL A 202 5.88 13.23 7.36
CA VAL A 202 6.35 12.65 6.09
C VAL A 202 5.64 11.31 5.94
N LEU A 203 4.89 11.19 4.87
CA LEU A 203 3.94 10.12 4.62
C LEU A 203 4.29 9.47 3.29
N GLN A 204 4.34 8.14 3.28
CA GLN A 204 4.48 7.35 2.06
C GLN A 204 3.13 6.72 1.74
N LYS A 205 2.66 6.86 0.52
CA LYS A 205 1.41 6.18 0.11
C LYS A 205 1.64 4.68 0.22
N GLU A 206 0.74 3.98 0.89
CA GLU A 206 0.75 2.51 0.87
C GLU A 206 0.53 2.11 -0.59
N THR A 207 1.59 1.60 -1.21
CA THR A 207 1.56 1.21 -2.61
C THR A 207 0.74 -0.06 -2.74
N ASP A 208 -0.33 0.04 -3.53
CA ASP A 208 -1.09 -1.11 -4.04
C ASP A 208 -0.08 -2.18 -4.53
N PRO A 209 -0.27 -3.48 -4.26
CA PRO A 209 0.64 -4.52 -4.74
C PRO A 209 1.01 -4.37 -6.22
N ARG A 210 0.07 -3.90 -7.05
CA ARG A 210 0.31 -3.62 -8.48
C ARG A 210 1.35 -2.52 -8.68
N GLN A 211 1.27 -1.44 -7.91
CA GLN A 211 2.25 -0.34 -7.98
C GLN A 211 3.64 -0.79 -7.53
N LYS A 212 3.74 -1.64 -6.50
CA LYS A 212 5.01 -2.25 -6.10
C LYS A 212 5.61 -3.08 -7.22
N LEU A 213 4.79 -3.93 -7.85
CA LEU A 213 5.20 -4.74 -9.00
C LEU A 213 5.68 -3.87 -10.17
N LEU A 214 4.93 -2.83 -10.53
CA LEU A 214 5.30 -1.95 -11.63
C LEU A 214 6.58 -1.15 -11.34
N ALA A 215 6.78 -0.73 -10.08
CA ALA A 215 8.03 -0.08 -9.66
C ALA A 215 9.22 -1.05 -9.73
N ALA A 216 9.05 -2.31 -9.30
CA ALA A 216 10.07 -3.34 -9.43
C ALA A 216 10.43 -3.57 -10.91
N ILE A 217 9.45 -3.70 -11.79
CA ILE A 217 9.64 -3.83 -13.24
C ILE A 217 10.40 -2.62 -13.80
N SER A 218 9.96 -1.41 -13.48
CA SER A 218 10.58 -0.18 -13.98
C SER A 218 12.02 0.01 -13.53
N THR A 219 12.39 -0.53 -12.36
CA THR A 219 13.75 -0.45 -11.81
C THR A 219 14.60 -1.69 -12.13
N GLY A 220 14.01 -2.71 -12.74
CA GLY A 220 14.66 -4.01 -13.00
C GLY A 220 15.11 -4.75 -11.74
N THR A 221 14.61 -4.39 -10.56
CA THR A 221 15.12 -4.88 -9.26
C THR A 221 14.04 -5.70 -8.55
N ALA A 222 14.41 -6.90 -8.08
CA ALA A 222 13.54 -7.79 -7.29
C ALA A 222 12.16 -8.08 -7.94
N VAL A 223 12.10 -8.17 -9.27
CA VAL A 223 10.84 -8.30 -10.01
C VAL A 223 10.13 -9.62 -9.70
N ARG A 224 10.87 -10.73 -9.56
CA ARG A 224 10.27 -12.05 -9.26
C ARG A 224 9.64 -12.06 -7.87
N GLU A 225 10.32 -11.50 -6.89
CA GLU A 225 9.83 -11.36 -5.53
C GLU A 225 8.56 -10.51 -5.48
N ALA A 226 8.54 -9.41 -6.25
CA ALA A 226 7.36 -8.55 -6.35
C ALA A 226 6.18 -9.26 -7.05
N ILE A 227 6.43 -10.11 -8.05
CA ILE A 227 5.41 -10.95 -8.69
C ILE A 227 4.83 -11.95 -7.68
N ASP A 228 5.69 -12.64 -6.93
CA ASP A 228 5.25 -13.63 -5.95
C ASP A 228 4.44 -12.99 -4.81
N GLU A 229 4.88 -11.83 -4.30
CA GLU A 229 4.11 -11.04 -3.33
C GLU A 229 2.75 -10.63 -3.90
N PHE A 230 2.72 -10.13 -5.15
CA PHE A 230 1.50 -9.69 -5.81
C PHE A 230 0.49 -10.84 -6.00
N ILE A 231 0.95 -12.00 -6.46
CA ILE A 231 0.10 -13.19 -6.64
C ILE A 231 -0.40 -13.72 -5.28
N ALA A 232 0.45 -13.72 -4.25
CA ALA A 232 0.07 -14.21 -2.92
C ALA A 232 -1.03 -13.33 -2.29
N LEU A 233 -0.93 -12.01 -2.44
CA LEU A 233 -1.91 -11.07 -1.91
C LEU A 233 -3.24 -11.14 -2.67
N SER A 234 -3.20 -11.27 -3.99
CA SER A 234 -4.40 -11.32 -4.84
C SER A 234 -5.21 -12.62 -4.73
N LYS A 235 -4.56 -13.77 -4.50
CA LYS A 235 -5.25 -15.07 -4.30
C LYS A 235 -6.12 -15.12 -3.04
N SER A 236 -5.95 -14.19 -2.11
CA SER A 236 -6.77 -14.12 -0.90
C SER A 236 -8.18 -13.55 -1.15
N GLU A 237 -8.43 -12.94 -2.32
CA GLU A 237 -9.66 -12.17 -2.58
C GLU A 237 -10.63 -12.81 -3.57
N THR A 238 -10.21 -13.71 -4.48
CA THR A 238 -11.11 -14.29 -5.51
C THR A 238 -10.87 -15.76 -5.78
N LYS A 239 -11.94 -16.57 -5.67
CA LYS A 239 -11.98 -18.03 -5.93
C LYS A 239 -12.58 -18.40 -7.31
N ASP A 240 -12.71 -17.44 -8.22
CA ASP A 240 -13.29 -17.70 -9.55
C ASP A 240 -12.27 -18.29 -10.52
N GLU A 241 -12.76 -19.10 -11.46
CA GLU A 241 -11.96 -19.61 -12.57
C GLU A 241 -11.37 -18.44 -13.38
N SER A 242 -10.05 -18.38 -13.47
CA SER A 242 -9.35 -17.36 -14.24
C SER A 242 -9.59 -17.55 -15.74
N VAL A 243 -10.39 -16.67 -16.33
CA VAL A 243 -10.66 -16.62 -17.77
C VAL A 243 -9.61 -15.74 -18.46
N LEU A 244 -9.14 -16.14 -19.65
CA LEU A 244 -8.30 -15.30 -20.49
C LEU A 244 -9.16 -14.15 -21.06
N LEU A 245 -8.91 -12.93 -20.58
CA LEU A 245 -9.70 -11.77 -20.96
C LEU A 245 -9.31 -11.25 -22.35
N GLU A 246 -10.32 -10.93 -23.15
CA GLU A 246 -10.15 -10.22 -24.42
C GLU A 246 -9.59 -8.82 -24.20
N GLY A 247 -8.82 -8.34 -25.18
CA GLY A 247 -8.22 -7.01 -25.15
C GLY A 247 -6.85 -6.96 -25.79
N GLN A 248 -6.25 -5.77 -25.77
CA GLN A 248 -4.87 -5.56 -26.18
C GLN A 248 -3.97 -5.49 -24.95
N TRP A 249 -2.87 -6.25 -24.99
CA TRP A 249 -2.00 -6.52 -23.86
C TRP A 249 -0.56 -6.25 -24.25
N GLN A 250 0.03 -5.18 -23.73
CA GLN A 250 1.44 -4.85 -23.94
C GLN A 250 2.31 -5.62 -22.95
N MET A 251 3.31 -6.35 -23.44
CA MET A 251 4.32 -6.92 -22.55
C MET A 251 5.17 -5.82 -21.93
N VAL A 252 5.34 -5.87 -20.62
CA VAL A 252 6.20 -4.95 -19.87
C VAL A 252 7.38 -5.64 -19.18
N TRP A 253 7.32 -6.97 -19.02
CA TRP A 253 8.40 -7.74 -18.44
C TRP A 253 8.30 -9.24 -18.78
N SER A 254 9.45 -9.91 -18.92
CA SER A 254 9.56 -11.36 -19.00
C SER A 254 10.73 -11.87 -18.14
N SER A 255 10.64 -13.12 -17.65
CA SER A 255 11.69 -13.69 -16.80
C SER A 255 12.90 -14.24 -17.55
N GLN A 256 12.83 -14.30 -18.88
CA GLN A 256 13.91 -14.75 -19.75
C GLN A 256 14.53 -13.54 -20.44
N VAL A 257 15.86 -13.52 -20.55
CA VAL A 257 16.57 -12.57 -21.41
C VAL A 257 16.41 -13.05 -22.86
N GLU A 258 15.90 -12.16 -23.72
CA GLU A 258 15.77 -12.36 -25.16
C GLU A 258 17.01 -13.04 -25.76
N THR A 259 16.81 -14.03 -26.65
CA THR A 259 17.92 -14.60 -27.42
C THR A 259 18.39 -13.59 -28.47
N ASP A 260 19.55 -13.83 -29.08
CA ASP A 260 20.06 -12.97 -30.18
C ASP A 260 19.11 -12.96 -31.41
N SER A 261 18.16 -13.90 -31.49
CA SER A 261 17.18 -14.00 -32.57
C SER A 261 15.87 -13.28 -32.22
N TRP A 262 15.77 -12.01 -32.64
CA TRP A 262 14.55 -11.21 -32.43
C TRP A 262 13.30 -11.86 -33.03
N LEU A 263 13.43 -12.57 -34.16
CA LEU A 263 12.31 -13.22 -34.85
C LEU A 263 11.78 -14.42 -34.04
N GLU A 264 12.68 -15.20 -33.45
CA GLU A 264 12.31 -16.28 -32.55
C GLU A 264 11.63 -15.73 -31.28
N ASN A 265 12.18 -14.66 -30.70
CA ASN A 265 11.57 -13.99 -29.55
C ASN A 265 10.16 -13.48 -29.90
N ALA A 266 9.97 -12.90 -31.09
CA ALA A 266 8.68 -12.41 -31.56
C ALA A 266 7.66 -13.55 -31.76
N GLY A 267 8.06 -14.66 -32.39
CA GLY A 267 7.20 -15.84 -32.59
C GLY A 267 6.83 -16.54 -31.29
N ASN A 268 7.75 -16.58 -30.34
CA ASN A 268 7.53 -17.11 -28.98
C ASN A 268 6.74 -16.15 -28.08
N GLY A 269 6.39 -14.97 -28.57
CA GLY A 269 5.66 -13.96 -27.81
C GLY A 269 6.45 -13.40 -26.64
N LEU A 270 7.79 -13.36 -26.73
CA LEU A 270 8.71 -12.78 -25.74
C LEU A 270 8.86 -11.26 -25.85
N MET A 271 8.14 -10.62 -26.77
CA MET A 271 8.21 -9.18 -27.01
C MET A 271 6.91 -8.67 -27.64
N GLY A 272 6.72 -7.35 -27.58
CA GLY A 272 5.61 -6.66 -28.23
C GLY A 272 4.27 -6.77 -27.50
N SER A 273 3.19 -6.70 -28.28
CA SER A 273 1.81 -6.73 -27.81
C SER A 273 1.13 -8.04 -28.16
N GLN A 274 0.18 -8.45 -27.33
CA GLN A 274 -0.73 -9.56 -27.59
C GLN A 274 -2.16 -9.04 -27.70
N ILE A 275 -2.87 -9.46 -28.73
CA ILE A 275 -4.29 -9.14 -28.92
C ILE A 275 -5.07 -10.44 -28.78
N VAL A 276 -6.00 -10.47 -27.83
CA VAL A 276 -6.86 -11.63 -27.57
C VAL A 276 -8.28 -11.27 -27.96
N LYS A 277 -8.86 -12.02 -28.90
CA LYS A 277 -10.23 -11.81 -29.38
C LYS A 277 -10.77 -13.05 -30.06
N ASN A 278 -12.03 -13.42 -29.82
CA ASN A 278 -12.74 -14.49 -30.54
C ASN A 278 -11.93 -15.82 -30.62
N GLU A 279 -11.38 -16.30 -29.49
CA GLU A 279 -10.56 -17.52 -29.43
C GLU A 279 -9.25 -17.47 -30.25
N GLN A 280 -8.89 -16.29 -30.75
CA GLN A 280 -7.64 -16.02 -31.43
C GLN A 280 -6.72 -15.18 -30.56
N MET A 281 -5.43 -15.48 -30.66
CA MET A 281 -4.36 -14.71 -30.09
C MET A 281 -3.46 -14.21 -31.20
N LYS A 282 -3.09 -12.94 -31.15
CA LYS A 282 -2.21 -12.32 -32.13
C LYS A 282 -1.03 -11.65 -31.43
N PHE A 283 0.18 -12.03 -31.80
CA PHE A 283 1.41 -11.36 -31.41
C PHE A 283 1.72 -10.25 -32.42
N VAL A 284 2.12 -9.09 -31.92
CA VAL A 284 2.47 -7.93 -32.75
C VAL A 284 3.75 -7.31 -32.20
N VAL A 285 4.77 -7.19 -33.05
CA VAL A 285 6.03 -6.52 -32.70
C VAL A 285 6.28 -5.42 -33.71
N ASN A 286 6.29 -4.17 -33.26
CA ASN A 286 6.69 -3.04 -34.09
C ASN A 286 8.22 -2.98 -34.11
N ILE A 287 8.80 -3.24 -35.27
CA ILE A 287 10.27 -3.31 -35.43
C ILE A 287 10.81 -1.91 -35.70
N LEU A 288 10.18 -1.20 -36.64
CA LEU A 288 10.51 0.16 -37.05
C LEU A 288 9.30 0.78 -37.79
N PRO A 289 9.25 2.11 -37.99
CA PRO A 289 8.09 2.76 -38.61
C PRO A 289 7.71 2.10 -39.96
N GLY A 290 6.47 1.62 -40.07
CA GLY A 290 5.96 0.93 -41.26
C GLY A 290 6.35 -0.54 -41.40
N VAL A 291 7.10 -1.12 -40.44
CA VAL A 291 7.51 -2.53 -40.43
C VAL A 291 7.13 -3.18 -39.10
N ARG A 292 6.31 -4.22 -39.17
CA ARG A 292 5.87 -4.98 -38.00
C ARG A 292 5.87 -6.47 -38.27
N PHE A 293 6.26 -7.25 -37.28
CA PHE A 293 5.98 -8.68 -37.25
C PHE A 293 4.58 -8.90 -36.67
N SER A 294 3.89 -9.89 -37.21
CA SER A 294 2.59 -10.34 -36.75
C SER A 294 2.56 -11.85 -36.75
N MET A 295 2.02 -12.46 -35.71
CA MET A 295 1.73 -13.89 -35.71
C MET A 295 0.34 -14.11 -35.15
N ILE A 296 -0.51 -14.83 -35.87
CA ILE A 296 -1.86 -15.16 -35.43
C ILE A 296 -1.92 -16.64 -35.09
N GLY A 297 -2.70 -16.96 -34.08
CA GLY A 297 -2.94 -18.32 -33.61
C GLY A 297 -4.30 -18.46 -32.95
N LYS A 298 -4.62 -19.71 -32.61
CA LYS A 298 -5.82 -20.07 -31.84
C LYS A 298 -5.42 -20.54 -30.46
N PHE A 299 -6.29 -20.34 -29.49
CA PHE A 299 -6.13 -20.89 -28.16
C PHE A 299 -7.33 -21.72 -27.74
N VAL A 300 -7.09 -22.79 -27.00
CA VAL A 300 -8.12 -23.69 -26.44
C VAL A 300 -7.88 -23.85 -24.95
N LYS A 301 -8.92 -23.71 -24.13
CA LYS A 301 -8.81 -23.92 -22.67
C LYS A 301 -8.51 -25.41 -22.42
N SER A 302 -7.38 -25.70 -21.78
CA SER A 302 -6.92 -27.06 -21.49
C SER A 302 -7.04 -27.43 -20.00
N GLY A 303 -7.34 -26.46 -19.14
CA GLY A 303 -7.53 -26.68 -17.70
C GLY A 303 -8.14 -25.45 -16.99
N PRO A 304 -8.17 -25.43 -15.64
CA PRO A 304 -8.83 -24.37 -14.89
C PRO A 304 -8.25 -22.96 -15.16
N ASN A 305 -6.94 -22.90 -15.34
CA ASN A 305 -6.20 -21.68 -15.65
C ASN A 305 -5.18 -21.88 -16.77
N THR A 306 -5.30 -22.93 -17.57
CA THR A 306 -4.34 -23.28 -18.63
C THR A 306 -5.00 -23.29 -20.00
N TYR A 307 -4.25 -22.85 -21.00
CA TYR A 307 -4.66 -22.75 -22.40
C TYR A 307 -3.56 -23.31 -23.28
N ASP A 308 -3.93 -24.11 -24.26
CA ASP A 308 -3.03 -24.52 -25.33
C ASP A 308 -3.17 -23.53 -26.48
N VAL A 309 -2.11 -22.81 -26.78
CA VAL A 309 -2.04 -21.81 -27.84
C VAL A 309 -1.20 -22.37 -28.98
N THR A 310 -1.76 -22.38 -30.20
CA THR A 310 -1.04 -22.74 -31.42
C THR A 310 -1.00 -21.51 -32.31
N MET A 311 0.21 -20.99 -32.53
CA MET A 311 0.51 -19.87 -33.41
C MET A 311 1.12 -20.44 -34.70
N ASP A 312 0.49 -20.19 -35.86
CA ASP A 312 0.87 -20.81 -37.13
C ASP A 312 0.76 -19.87 -38.35
N ASP A 313 0.26 -18.64 -38.16
CA ASP A 313 0.13 -17.64 -39.21
C ASP A 313 1.06 -16.45 -38.94
N ALA A 314 2.36 -16.65 -39.18
CA ALA A 314 3.39 -15.63 -39.03
C ALA A 314 3.55 -14.81 -40.33
N ALA A 315 3.71 -13.50 -40.20
CA ALA A 315 3.95 -12.61 -41.31
C ALA A 315 4.81 -11.40 -40.91
N LEU A 316 5.70 -10.99 -41.83
CA LEU A 316 6.36 -9.69 -41.79
C LEU A 316 5.55 -8.70 -42.63
N ILE A 317 5.05 -7.65 -41.99
CA ILE A 317 4.23 -6.62 -42.63
C ILE A 317 5.10 -5.39 -42.91
N VAL A 318 5.19 -5.00 -44.18
CA VAL A 318 5.94 -3.84 -44.67
C VAL A 318 4.98 -2.95 -45.46
N GLY A 319 4.60 -1.82 -44.87
CA GLY A 319 3.58 -0.93 -45.43
C GLY A 319 2.24 -1.67 -45.62
N PRO A 320 1.65 -1.67 -46.84
CA PRO A 320 0.40 -2.38 -47.12
C PRO A 320 0.58 -3.88 -47.39
N PHE A 321 1.82 -4.38 -47.48
CA PHE A 321 2.11 -5.76 -47.88
C PHE A 321 2.45 -6.63 -46.67
N GLY A 322 1.94 -7.87 -46.65
CA GLY A 322 2.31 -8.90 -45.67
C GLY A 322 3.02 -10.06 -46.34
N TYR A 323 4.22 -10.39 -45.87
CA TYR A 323 5.02 -11.52 -46.35
C TYR A 323 4.88 -12.67 -45.34
N PRO A 324 4.30 -13.83 -45.72
CA PRO A 324 4.16 -14.96 -44.82
C PRO A 324 5.52 -15.55 -44.46
N LEU A 325 5.63 -16.05 -43.23
CA LEU A 325 6.81 -16.72 -42.71
C LEU A 325 6.39 -18.13 -42.26
N GLU A 326 7.11 -19.15 -42.71
CA GLU A 326 6.86 -20.53 -42.28
C GLU A 326 7.36 -20.73 -40.85
N MET A 327 6.48 -20.52 -39.88
CA MET A 327 6.78 -20.63 -38.46
C MET A 327 5.56 -21.15 -37.71
N GLU A 328 5.78 -22.13 -36.83
CA GLU A 328 4.77 -22.64 -35.91
C GLU A 328 5.31 -22.59 -34.49
N THR A 329 4.46 -22.21 -33.53
CA THR A 329 4.82 -22.15 -32.11
C THR A 329 3.65 -22.65 -31.27
N LYS A 330 3.93 -23.62 -30.39
CA LYS A 330 2.97 -24.17 -29.44
C LYS A 330 3.32 -23.73 -28.03
N ILE A 331 2.37 -23.14 -27.34
CA ILE A 331 2.57 -22.58 -26.00
C ILE A 331 1.50 -23.16 -25.07
N ASN A 332 1.94 -23.79 -23.99
CA ASN A 332 1.05 -24.02 -22.84
C ASN A 332 1.08 -22.76 -21.97
N LEU A 333 0.00 -22.01 -22.00
CA LEU A 333 -0.16 -20.74 -21.28
C LEU A 333 -0.95 -20.98 -19.99
N GLN A 334 -0.31 -20.79 -18.85
CA GLN A 334 -0.94 -20.79 -17.54
C GLN A 334 -1.17 -19.37 -17.04
N LEU A 335 -2.41 -19.02 -16.71
CA LEU A 335 -2.77 -17.78 -16.04
C LEU A 335 -2.48 -17.89 -14.53
N LEU A 336 -1.62 -17.00 -14.02
CA LEU A 336 -1.32 -16.89 -12.60
C LEU A 336 -2.13 -15.79 -11.93
N TYR A 337 -2.41 -14.72 -12.67
CA TYR A 337 -3.30 -13.63 -12.29
C TYR A 337 -3.83 -12.94 -13.55
N ASN A 338 -5.09 -12.50 -13.53
CA ASN A 338 -5.68 -11.75 -14.62
C ASN A 338 -6.82 -10.86 -14.12
N ASP A 339 -6.75 -9.56 -14.40
CA ASP A 339 -7.83 -8.59 -14.17
C ASP A 339 -8.01 -7.67 -15.39
N ASP A 340 -8.74 -6.58 -15.28
CA ASP A 340 -8.96 -5.63 -16.37
C ASP A 340 -7.74 -4.76 -16.74
N LYS A 341 -6.60 -4.88 -16.04
CA LYS A 341 -5.45 -3.99 -16.15
C LYS A 341 -4.12 -4.70 -16.32
N ILE A 342 -3.93 -5.85 -15.68
CA ILE A 342 -2.67 -6.59 -15.62
C ILE A 342 -2.93 -8.09 -15.72
N ARG A 343 -2.08 -8.75 -16.49
CA ARG A 343 -2.06 -10.20 -16.62
C ARG A 343 -0.67 -10.73 -16.31
N ILE A 344 -0.61 -11.69 -15.41
CA ILE A 344 0.60 -12.45 -15.12
C ILE A 344 0.36 -13.88 -15.58
N SER A 345 1.19 -14.32 -16.51
CA SER A 345 1.09 -15.65 -17.10
C SER A 345 2.44 -16.35 -17.08
N ARG A 346 2.38 -17.67 -17.10
CA ARG A 346 3.52 -18.56 -17.29
C ARG A 346 3.36 -19.27 -18.62
N GLY A 347 4.36 -19.18 -19.49
CA GLY A 347 4.35 -19.85 -20.80
C GLY A 347 5.29 -21.05 -20.84
N TYR A 348 5.81 -21.33 -22.05
CA TYR A 348 6.79 -22.39 -22.29
C TYR A 348 8.04 -22.23 -21.40
N ASN A 349 8.72 -23.32 -21.08
CA ASN A 349 9.93 -23.34 -20.24
C ASN A 349 9.80 -22.60 -18.89
N ASN A 350 8.58 -22.52 -18.33
CA ASN A 350 8.27 -21.79 -17.09
C ASN A 350 8.59 -20.28 -17.12
N ILE A 351 8.65 -19.67 -18.31
CA ILE A 351 8.88 -18.23 -18.43
C ILE A 351 7.68 -17.48 -17.88
N LEU A 352 7.92 -16.52 -17.00
CA LEU A 352 6.90 -15.61 -16.49
C LEU A 352 6.82 -14.38 -17.38
N PHE A 353 5.59 -13.93 -17.61
CA PHE A 353 5.27 -12.73 -18.37
C PHE A 353 4.38 -11.82 -17.57
N VAL A 354 4.65 -10.51 -17.64
CA VAL A 354 3.76 -9.47 -17.15
C VAL A 354 3.30 -8.63 -18.34
N HIS A 355 1.98 -8.58 -18.51
CA HIS A 355 1.34 -7.76 -19.53
C HIS A 355 0.43 -6.72 -18.89
N LEU A 356 0.41 -5.51 -19.44
CA LEU A 356 -0.55 -4.46 -19.12
C LEU A 356 -1.57 -4.33 -20.22
N ARG A 357 -2.83 -4.14 -19.84
CA ARG A 357 -3.89 -3.85 -20.80
C ARG A 357 -3.72 -2.42 -21.33
N THR A 358 -3.81 -2.26 -22.64
CA THR A 358 -3.71 -0.94 -23.30
C THR A 358 -5.05 -0.45 -23.84
N GLU A 359 -5.99 -1.36 -24.11
CA GLU A 359 -7.35 -1.07 -24.62
C GLU A 359 -8.39 -2.09 -24.13
#